data_AF-A0AAV4DUX6-F1
#
_entry.id   AF-A0AAV4DUX6-F1
#
_cell.length_a   1.000
_cell.length_b   1.000
_cell.length_c   1.000
_cell.angle_alpha   90.00
_cell.angle_beta   90.00
_cell.angle_gamma   90.00
#
_symmetry.space_group_name_H-M   'P 1'
#
loop_
_entity.id
_entity.type
_entity.pdbx_description
1 polymer ?
#
loop_
_entity_poly.entity_id
_entity_poly.type
_entity_poly.pdbx_seq_one_letter_code
_entity_poly.pdbx_strand_id
1 'polypeptide(L)'
;MAWPHMSSACLSLALVLAAMGDPSQALLSDATRAPLTLFDLTYTPAHVVKSLTRNVSLLCAHQNDNQSHLQEITRIRLLKKTSSVWTLLAELRDNEDEPQAMFGGKVSAKISQNIREIFLQITWPVATEETFGTYRCDVIGFEWRTKGILTEVTSEVAILKGEVTADDMMEVFQQTSKELAEVKNSTNELKSFKNQLITWPEGQFALLQPKTGCPVDLTFFGGTERYVRIHTESSSGSTNGNSHSSVLHTGTLSRENAQNFFTLRFCEASGIFNTDPWPAGSYCINKINSAICPRGLCSGYFRMDLEDTNLVEDFTSKVTRGSSYLNFCCMSSGSPQTTISLPTRSSFILYRLGGQCQEVAGMSVSSETIRIDTEDSANNDLVSGASPDIDISDDNPTTIHLCFYT
;
A
#
# COMPACT_ATOMS: atom_id res chain seq x y z
N MET A 1 -64.14 92.84 -5.45
CA MET A 1 -63.07 92.11 -6.17
C MET A 1 -63.72 91.13 -7.14
N ALA A 2 -63.13 90.98 -8.32
CA ALA A 2 -63.81 90.84 -9.60
C ALA A 2 -64.69 89.58 -9.81
N TRP A 3 -65.87 89.84 -10.38
CA TRP A 3 -66.78 89.00 -11.17
C TRP A 3 -66.23 88.80 -12.61
N PRO A 4 -66.90 88.11 -13.57
CA PRO A 4 -67.72 86.88 -13.53
C PRO A 4 -67.56 85.99 -14.79
N HIS A 5 -68.38 84.92 -14.91
CA HIS A 5 -69.24 84.51 -16.05
C HIS A 5 -69.43 82.97 -16.02
N MET A 6 -70.57 82.41 -15.57
CA MET A 6 -71.89 82.23 -16.23
C MET A 6 -71.96 81.32 -17.47
N SER A 7 -72.89 80.34 -17.39
CA SER A 7 -73.68 79.72 -18.48
C SER A 7 -72.95 78.68 -19.37
N SER A 8 -73.54 77.61 -19.93
CA SER A 8 -74.94 77.22 -20.15
C SER A 8 -75.06 75.72 -20.49
N ALA A 9 -76.27 75.20 -20.28
CA ALA A 9 -77.01 74.07 -20.87
C ALA A 9 -76.41 73.27 -22.07
N CYS A 10 -76.44 71.93 -22.08
CA CYS A 10 -77.57 71.01 -22.35
C CYS A 10 -78.03 71.04 -23.84
N LEU A 11 -77.89 69.93 -24.59
CA LEU A 11 -78.96 69.29 -25.39
C LEU A 11 -78.50 68.08 -26.26
N SER A 12 -79.21 66.94 -26.07
CA SER A 12 -79.77 65.96 -27.05
C SER A 12 -78.88 65.29 -28.12
N LEU A 13 -78.79 63.96 -28.26
CA LEU A 13 -79.78 62.87 -28.35
C LEU A 13 -80.60 62.86 -29.67
N ALA A 14 -80.30 61.88 -30.55
CA ALA A 14 -81.24 61.03 -31.34
C ALA A 14 -80.52 60.47 -32.60
N LEU A 15 -80.25 59.17 -32.69
CA LEU A 15 -81.12 58.06 -33.14
C LEU A 15 -81.35 58.02 -34.67
N VAL A 16 -80.86 56.97 -35.35
CA VAL A 16 -81.63 56.16 -36.31
C VAL A 16 -81.17 54.70 -36.25
N LEU A 17 -82.17 53.81 -36.24
CA LEU A 17 -82.18 52.37 -36.08
C LEU A 17 -81.96 51.58 -37.39
N ALA A 18 -81.74 50.27 -37.17
CA ALA A 18 -82.06 49.09 -37.99
C ALA A 18 -80.97 48.57 -38.95
N ALA A 19 -80.31 47.43 -38.65
CA ALA A 19 -80.74 46.01 -38.83
C ALA A 19 -80.22 45.49 -40.20
N MET A 20 -79.65 44.29 -40.43
CA MET A 20 -79.70 42.91 -39.90
C MET A 20 -78.40 42.19 -40.38
N GLY A 21 -77.87 41.06 -39.89
CA GLY A 21 -78.20 40.04 -38.87
C GLY A 21 -76.88 39.32 -38.45
N ASP A 22 -76.71 38.84 -37.20
CA ASP A 22 -77.10 37.53 -36.63
C ASP A 22 -76.20 36.34 -37.11
N PRO A 23 -75.91 35.25 -36.35
CA PRO A 23 -76.23 34.93 -34.95
C PRO A 23 -75.07 34.28 -34.11
N SER A 24 -75.41 34.03 -32.84
CA SER A 24 -75.03 32.87 -32.00
C SER A 24 -73.63 32.86 -31.36
N GLN A 25 -73.56 33.19 -30.06
CA GLN A 25 -73.65 32.26 -28.91
C GLN A 25 -72.31 31.55 -28.63
N ALA A 26 -71.68 31.86 -27.49
CA ALA A 26 -71.47 30.88 -26.40
C ALA A 26 -70.40 31.36 -25.39
N LEU A 27 -70.87 31.45 -24.14
CA LEU A 27 -70.21 31.05 -22.89
C LEU A 27 -68.90 31.71 -22.41
N LEU A 28 -69.08 32.51 -21.36
CA LEU A 28 -68.24 32.56 -20.16
C LEU A 28 -68.23 31.21 -19.43
N SER A 29 -67.03 30.67 -19.18
CA SER A 29 -66.57 29.83 -18.04
C SER A 29 -65.19 29.26 -18.46
N ASP A 30 -64.13 29.11 -17.67
CA ASP A 30 -63.96 28.94 -16.24
C ASP A 30 -62.45 28.93 -15.91
N ALA A 31 -62.15 29.06 -14.62
CA ALA A 31 -61.04 28.45 -13.89
C ALA A 31 -59.58 28.88 -14.14
N THR A 32 -59.07 29.61 -13.14
CA THR A 32 -57.74 29.45 -12.54
C THR A 32 -57.25 28.00 -12.55
N ARG A 33 -56.30 27.68 -13.43
CA ARG A 33 -55.52 26.43 -13.38
C ARG A 33 -54.05 26.84 -13.18
N ALA A 34 -53.45 26.45 -12.06
CA ALA A 34 -52.01 26.56 -11.89
C ALA A 34 -51.33 25.83 -13.07
N PRO A 35 -50.27 26.39 -13.67
CA PRO A 35 -49.61 25.74 -14.80
C PRO A 35 -49.08 24.38 -14.34
N LEU A 36 -49.55 23.31 -14.99
CA LEU A 36 -49.00 21.97 -14.80
C LEU A 36 -47.58 21.99 -15.37
N THR A 37 -46.56 22.01 -14.50
CA THR A 37 -45.16 21.98 -14.92
C THR A 37 -44.80 20.55 -15.31
N LEU A 38 -44.41 20.34 -16.57
CA LEU A 38 -44.14 19.01 -17.13
C LEU A 38 -42.82 18.42 -16.64
N PHE A 39 -41.84 19.28 -16.37
CA PHE A 39 -40.58 18.92 -15.75
C PHE A 39 -40.70 19.06 -14.25
N ASP A 40 -40.08 18.13 -13.54
CA ASP A 40 -39.93 18.17 -12.10
C ASP A 40 -38.46 18.32 -11.73
N LEU A 41 -38.22 19.02 -10.64
CA LEU A 41 -36.89 19.16 -10.07
C LEU A 41 -36.88 18.39 -8.75
N THR A 42 -35.98 17.43 -8.64
CA THR A 42 -35.83 16.61 -7.43
C THR A 42 -34.39 16.65 -6.96
N TYR A 43 -34.18 16.39 -5.67
CA TYR A 43 -32.83 16.25 -5.11
C TYR A 43 -32.71 15.02 -4.22
N THR A 44 -31.49 14.49 -4.14
CA THR A 44 -31.16 13.35 -3.28
C THR A 44 -29.78 13.55 -2.65
N PRO A 45 -29.57 13.11 -1.39
CA PRO A 45 -30.59 12.63 -0.45
C PRO A 45 -31.43 13.78 0.14
N ALA A 46 -32.57 13.45 0.76
CA ALA A 46 -33.51 14.43 1.32
C ALA A 46 -32.94 15.21 2.54
N HIS A 47 -31.99 14.64 3.27
CA HIS A 47 -31.29 15.31 4.36
C HIS A 47 -29.84 15.57 3.94
N VAL A 48 -29.44 16.84 3.92
CA VAL A 48 -28.12 17.26 3.45
C VAL A 48 -27.38 18.02 4.55
N VAL A 49 -26.31 17.41 5.05
CA VAL A 49 -25.43 17.95 6.09
C VAL A 49 -24.09 18.33 5.46
N LYS A 50 -23.67 19.57 5.71
CA LYS A 50 -22.41 20.12 5.17
C LYS A 50 -21.24 19.21 5.53
N SER A 51 -20.36 18.95 4.56
CA SER A 51 -19.14 18.16 4.70
C SER A 51 -19.33 16.67 5.02
N LEU A 52 -20.55 16.21 5.32
CA LEU A 52 -20.86 14.81 5.62
C LEU A 52 -21.57 14.13 4.46
N THR A 53 -22.64 14.75 3.95
CA THR A 53 -23.46 14.14 2.90
C THR A 53 -22.70 14.12 1.57
N ARG A 54 -22.52 12.92 1.02
CA ARG A 54 -21.86 12.67 -0.26
C ARG A 54 -22.89 12.49 -1.38
N ASN A 55 -22.44 12.71 -2.62
CA ASN A 55 -23.24 12.47 -3.83
C ASN A 55 -24.58 13.20 -3.87
N VAL A 56 -24.63 14.44 -3.35
CA VAL A 56 -25.83 15.27 -3.40
C VAL A 56 -26.14 15.58 -4.86
N SER A 57 -27.34 15.24 -5.33
CA SER A 57 -27.72 15.37 -6.73
C SER A 57 -29.00 16.17 -6.88
N LEU A 58 -29.05 17.07 -7.86
CA LEU A 58 -30.25 17.74 -8.35
C LEU A 58 -30.55 17.23 -9.75
N LEU A 59 -31.77 16.76 -9.99
CA LEU A 59 -32.23 16.21 -11.26
C LEU A 59 -33.46 16.96 -11.73
N CYS A 60 -33.33 17.64 -12.87
CA CYS A 60 -34.46 18.14 -13.64
C CYS A 60 -34.78 17.13 -14.74
N ALA A 61 -36.00 16.57 -14.74
CA ALA A 61 -36.43 15.57 -15.71
C ALA A 61 -37.95 15.61 -15.94
N HIS A 62 -38.40 15.04 -17.04
CA HIS A 62 -39.81 14.99 -17.43
C HIS A 62 -40.64 14.10 -16.49
N GLN A 63 -41.82 14.58 -16.07
CA GLN A 63 -42.77 13.84 -15.23
C GLN A 63 -43.75 13.01 -16.09
N ASN A 64 -43.95 11.73 -15.77
CA ASN A 64 -44.49 10.74 -16.71
C ASN A 64 -45.98 10.89 -17.14
N ASP A 65 -46.77 11.78 -16.53
CA ASP A 65 -48.24 11.72 -16.58
C ASP A 65 -48.96 12.84 -17.37
N ASN A 66 -48.26 13.80 -17.98
CA ASN A 66 -48.89 14.87 -18.76
C ASN A 66 -48.30 15.03 -20.18
N GLN A 67 -49.10 15.57 -21.11
CA GLN A 67 -48.64 15.94 -22.45
C GLN A 67 -48.04 17.35 -22.43
N SER A 68 -46.78 17.46 -22.85
CA SER A 68 -46.08 18.72 -23.09
C SER A 68 -46.73 19.57 -24.16
N HIS A 69 -46.69 20.90 -23.96
CA HIS A 69 -46.96 21.87 -25.02
C HIS A 69 -45.71 22.14 -25.89
N LEU A 70 -44.52 21.89 -25.33
CA LEU A 70 -43.24 21.95 -26.04
C LEU A 70 -43.05 20.71 -26.91
N GLN A 71 -42.78 20.92 -28.20
CA GLN A 71 -42.52 19.84 -29.16
C GLN A 71 -41.04 19.71 -29.50
N GLU A 72 -40.30 20.80 -29.37
CA GLU A 72 -38.87 20.86 -29.63
C GLU A 72 -38.22 21.68 -28.52
N ILE A 73 -37.20 21.10 -27.87
CA ILE A 73 -36.51 21.74 -26.74
C ILE A 73 -35.18 22.25 -27.24
N THR A 74 -34.95 23.55 -27.10
CA THR A 74 -33.71 24.20 -27.53
C THR A 74 -32.73 24.36 -26.38
N ARG A 75 -33.22 24.42 -25.13
CA ARG A 75 -32.37 24.66 -23.96
C ARG A 75 -32.99 24.16 -22.67
N ILE A 76 -32.17 23.56 -21.81
CA ILE A 76 -32.50 23.22 -20.42
C ILE A 76 -31.46 23.84 -19.49
N ARG A 77 -31.90 24.48 -18.41
CA ARG A 77 -30.98 25.13 -17.45
C ARG A 77 -31.41 24.94 -16.00
N LEU A 78 -30.43 24.71 -15.14
CA LEU A 78 -30.56 24.74 -13.69
C LEU A 78 -30.09 26.09 -13.16
N LEU A 79 -30.91 26.71 -12.31
CA LEU A 79 -30.59 27.99 -11.68
C LEU A 79 -30.63 27.85 -10.16
N LYS A 80 -29.79 28.65 -9.49
CA LYS A 80 -29.77 28.84 -8.05
C LYS A 80 -30.11 30.27 -7.70
N LYS A 81 -30.89 30.47 -6.64
CA LYS A 81 -31.27 31.77 -6.12
C LYS A 81 -30.31 32.20 -5.02
N THR A 82 -29.68 33.35 -5.20
CA THR A 82 -28.82 33.99 -4.20
C THR A 82 -29.33 35.41 -3.98
N SER A 83 -29.79 35.74 -2.77
CA SER A 83 -30.30 37.09 -2.42
C SER A 83 -31.32 37.65 -3.44
N SER A 84 -32.23 36.79 -3.89
CA SER A 84 -33.28 37.06 -4.89
C SER A 84 -32.85 37.16 -6.37
N VAL A 85 -31.56 36.94 -6.68
CA VAL A 85 -31.06 36.85 -8.06
C VAL A 85 -30.88 35.39 -8.46
N TRP A 86 -31.36 35.02 -9.65
CA TRP A 86 -31.14 33.70 -10.23
C TRP A 86 -29.81 33.66 -10.99
N THR A 87 -28.90 32.80 -10.55
CA THR A 87 -27.62 32.52 -11.19
C THR A 87 -27.66 31.18 -11.90
N LEU A 88 -27.13 31.12 -13.12
CA LEU A 88 -27.03 29.87 -13.87
C LEU A 88 -26.03 28.91 -13.20
N LEU A 89 -26.41 27.64 -13.05
CA LEU A 89 -25.54 26.61 -12.49
C LEU A 89 -25.06 25.62 -13.55
N ALA A 90 -26.00 25.14 -14.35
CA ALA A 90 -25.76 24.18 -15.40
C ALA A 90 -26.73 24.41 -16.57
N GLU A 91 -26.29 24.13 -17.78
CA GLU A 91 -27.04 24.33 -19.01
C GLU A 91 -26.68 23.29 -20.05
N LEU A 92 -27.68 22.87 -20.84
CA LEU A 92 -27.45 22.20 -22.13
C LEU A 92 -28.30 22.89 -23.19
N ARG A 93 -27.72 23.07 -24.37
CA ARG A 93 -28.40 23.57 -25.58
C ARG A 93 -28.50 22.44 -26.60
N ASP A 94 -29.51 22.50 -27.45
CA ASP A 94 -29.75 21.52 -28.52
C ASP A 94 -28.59 21.38 -29.52
N ASN A 95 -27.81 22.44 -29.69
CA ASN A 95 -26.66 22.51 -30.58
C ASN A 95 -25.31 22.21 -29.88
N GLU A 96 -25.33 21.79 -28.62
CA GLU A 96 -24.14 21.46 -27.84
C GLU A 96 -24.18 19.99 -27.38
N ASP A 97 -23.05 19.27 -27.52
CA ASP A 97 -22.95 17.87 -27.09
C ASP A 97 -22.64 17.73 -25.58
N GLU A 98 -22.04 18.76 -24.98
CA GLU A 98 -21.65 18.77 -23.56
C GLU A 98 -22.32 19.92 -22.81
N PRO A 99 -22.80 19.69 -21.57
CA PRO A 99 -23.42 20.73 -20.78
C PRO A 99 -22.39 21.70 -20.19
N GLN A 100 -22.73 22.98 -20.15
CA GLN A 100 -21.95 23.99 -19.45
C GLN A 100 -22.24 23.95 -17.96
N ALA A 101 -21.21 24.00 -17.12
CA ALA A 101 -21.32 24.00 -15.66
C ALA A 101 -20.47 25.13 -15.07
N MET A 102 -21.03 25.91 -14.13
CA MET A 102 -20.30 27.02 -13.51
C MET A 102 -19.72 26.68 -12.13
N PHE A 103 -20.08 25.55 -11.50
CA PHE A 103 -19.68 25.28 -10.11
C PHE A 103 -19.55 23.79 -9.78
N GLY A 104 -18.32 23.33 -9.49
CA GLY A 104 -17.90 22.23 -8.58
C GLY A 104 -18.57 20.85 -8.59
N GLY A 105 -19.66 20.65 -9.32
CA GLY A 105 -20.42 19.42 -9.44
C GLY A 105 -20.24 18.81 -10.82
N LYS A 106 -20.35 17.49 -10.89
CA LYS A 106 -20.37 16.77 -12.16
C LYS A 106 -21.74 16.92 -12.79
N VAL A 107 -21.80 17.39 -14.03
CA VAL A 107 -23.05 17.59 -14.77
C VAL A 107 -23.24 16.47 -15.79
N SER A 108 -24.47 15.98 -15.91
CA SER A 108 -24.92 15.05 -16.94
C SER A 108 -26.24 15.55 -17.48
N ALA A 109 -26.40 15.59 -18.80
CA ALA A 109 -27.57 16.16 -19.43
C ALA A 109 -27.87 15.46 -20.75
N LYS A 110 -29.11 15.51 -21.20
CA LYS A 110 -29.54 15.04 -22.51
C LYS A 110 -30.71 15.88 -23.00
N ILE A 111 -30.62 16.39 -24.24
CA ILE A 111 -31.77 16.84 -25.03
C ILE A 111 -32.01 15.78 -26.10
N SER A 112 -33.28 15.40 -26.29
CA SER A 112 -33.69 14.34 -27.21
C SER A 112 -35.01 14.73 -27.85
N GLN A 113 -35.32 14.16 -29.02
CA GLN A 113 -36.65 14.29 -29.63
C GLN A 113 -37.73 13.64 -28.76
N ASN A 114 -37.35 12.62 -27.98
CA ASN A 114 -38.22 12.03 -26.99
C ASN A 114 -38.13 12.84 -25.68
N ILE A 115 -39.18 13.61 -25.39
CA ILE A 115 -39.21 14.49 -24.21
C ILE A 115 -39.00 13.75 -22.88
N ARG A 116 -39.32 12.46 -22.82
CA ARG A 116 -39.12 11.62 -21.61
C ARG A 116 -37.65 11.31 -21.33
N GLU A 117 -36.78 11.45 -22.33
CA GLU A 117 -35.34 11.24 -22.20
C GLU A 117 -34.60 12.53 -21.88
N ILE A 118 -35.30 13.66 -21.78
CA ILE A 118 -34.69 14.95 -21.51
C ILE A 118 -34.44 15.07 -20.01
N PHE A 119 -33.20 15.32 -19.66
CA PHE A 119 -32.81 15.58 -18.28
C PHE A 119 -31.59 16.49 -18.19
N LEU A 120 -31.46 17.12 -17.03
CA LEU A 120 -30.26 17.84 -16.61
C LEU A 120 -30.02 17.53 -15.13
N GLN A 121 -28.88 16.93 -14.84
CA GLN A 121 -28.47 16.51 -13.50
C GLN A 121 -27.13 17.15 -13.13
N ILE A 122 -27.03 17.67 -11.91
CA ILE A 122 -25.77 18.05 -11.27
C ILE A 122 -25.56 17.23 -10.00
N THR A 123 -24.36 16.69 -9.80
CA THR A 123 -24.00 15.89 -8.62
C THR A 123 -22.74 16.46 -7.97
N TRP A 124 -22.83 16.79 -6.69
CA TRP A 124 -21.71 17.19 -5.85
C TRP A 124 -21.13 15.98 -5.11
N PRO A 125 -19.80 15.76 -5.15
CA PRO A 125 -19.18 14.64 -4.45
C PRO A 125 -19.34 14.74 -2.93
N VAL A 126 -19.40 15.96 -2.39
CA VAL A 126 -19.67 16.26 -0.99
C VAL A 126 -20.44 17.58 -0.87
N ALA A 127 -21.37 17.67 0.08
CA ALA A 127 -22.11 18.88 0.38
C ALA A 127 -21.18 19.99 0.88
N THR A 128 -21.21 21.15 0.23
CA THR A 128 -20.47 22.35 0.63
C THR A 128 -21.44 23.51 0.88
N GLU A 129 -20.96 24.69 1.29
CA GLU A 129 -21.85 25.87 1.38
C GLU A 129 -22.55 26.18 0.05
N GLU A 130 -21.92 25.83 -1.08
CA GLU A 130 -22.50 26.04 -2.40
C GLU A 130 -23.63 25.07 -2.76
N THR A 131 -23.78 23.98 -2.01
CA THR A 131 -24.84 22.97 -2.20
C THR A 131 -26.19 23.42 -1.63
N PHE A 132 -26.19 24.43 -0.75
CA PHE A 132 -27.41 24.91 -0.11
C PHE A 132 -28.00 26.12 -0.85
N GLY A 133 -29.32 26.18 -0.92
CA GLY A 133 -30.03 27.27 -1.58
C GLY A 133 -31.37 26.83 -2.17
N THR A 134 -31.98 27.75 -2.92
CA THR A 134 -33.21 27.48 -3.68
C THR A 134 -32.89 27.33 -5.15
N TYR A 135 -33.43 26.29 -5.77
CA TYR A 135 -33.15 25.87 -7.12
C TYR A 135 -34.43 25.82 -7.94
N ARG A 136 -34.28 26.02 -9.24
CA ARG A 136 -35.34 25.72 -10.21
C ARG A 136 -34.72 25.30 -11.53
N CYS A 137 -35.53 24.67 -12.36
CA CYS A 137 -35.16 24.33 -13.71
C CYS A 137 -36.05 25.10 -14.69
N ASP A 138 -35.42 25.70 -15.71
CA ASP A 138 -36.16 26.32 -16.82
C ASP A 138 -35.88 25.50 -18.08
N VAL A 139 -36.95 25.10 -18.77
CA VAL A 139 -36.92 24.35 -20.02
C VAL A 139 -37.52 25.24 -21.12
N ILE A 140 -36.75 25.50 -22.16
CA ILE A 140 -37.10 26.44 -23.22
C ILE A 140 -37.22 25.66 -24.52
N GLY A 141 -38.31 25.92 -25.24
CA GLY A 141 -38.59 25.24 -26.50
C GLY A 141 -39.63 25.96 -27.33
N PHE A 142 -40.01 25.31 -28.43
CA PHE A 142 -40.98 25.84 -29.39
C PHE A 142 -42.36 25.19 -29.23
N GLU A 143 -43.41 26.01 -29.28
CA GLU A 143 -44.81 25.58 -29.32
C GLU A 143 -45.43 25.93 -30.69
N TRP A 144 -45.84 24.91 -31.46
CA TRP A 144 -46.38 25.10 -32.81
C TRP A 144 -47.71 25.84 -32.88
N ARG A 145 -48.55 25.72 -31.84
CA ARG A 145 -49.90 26.32 -31.81
C ARG A 145 -49.85 27.83 -31.74
N THR A 146 -48.95 28.34 -30.91
CA THR A 146 -48.71 29.77 -30.70
C THR A 146 -47.61 30.29 -31.62
N LYS A 147 -46.88 29.39 -32.30
CA LYS A 147 -45.68 29.68 -33.12
C LYS A 147 -44.65 30.52 -32.34
N GLY A 148 -44.53 30.25 -31.05
CA GLY A 148 -43.75 31.04 -30.10
C GLY A 148 -42.75 30.20 -29.34
N ILE A 149 -41.78 30.90 -28.74
CA ILE A 149 -40.87 30.32 -27.75
C ILE A 149 -41.60 30.32 -26.41
N LEU A 150 -41.69 29.16 -25.78
CA LEU A 150 -42.26 28.98 -24.45
C LEU A 150 -41.14 28.57 -23.48
N THR A 151 -41.25 29.03 -22.23
CA THR A 151 -40.40 28.59 -21.12
C THR A 151 -41.27 27.92 -20.08
N GLU A 152 -41.04 26.64 -19.84
CA GLU A 152 -41.59 25.92 -18.71
C GLU A 152 -40.63 26.02 -17.53
N VAL A 153 -41.16 26.38 -16.36
CA VAL A 153 -40.37 26.60 -15.15
C VAL A 153 -40.86 25.63 -14.09
N THR A 154 -39.98 24.82 -13.51
CA THR A 154 -40.34 23.88 -12.45
C THR A 154 -40.68 24.60 -11.16
N SER A 155 -41.31 23.89 -10.23
CA SER A 155 -41.43 24.36 -8.84
C SER A 155 -40.04 24.63 -8.24
N GLU A 156 -39.96 25.61 -7.33
CA GLU A 156 -38.75 25.91 -6.59
C GLU A 156 -38.47 24.82 -5.54
N VAL A 157 -37.23 24.34 -5.49
CA VAL A 157 -36.77 23.32 -4.54
C VAL A 157 -35.70 23.91 -3.65
N ALA A 158 -35.88 23.81 -2.33
CA ALA A 158 -34.88 24.26 -1.37
C ALA A 158 -34.08 23.08 -0.82
N ILE A 159 -32.76 23.13 -0.97
CA ILE A 159 -31.84 22.26 -0.22
C ILE A 159 -31.43 23.03 1.02
N LEU A 160 -32.01 22.63 2.15
CA LEU A 160 -31.72 23.22 3.46
C LEU A 160 -30.54 22.52 4.11
N LYS A 161 -29.77 23.29 4.88
CA LYS A 161 -28.66 22.75 5.67
C LYS A 161 -29.21 22.02 6.89
N GLY A 162 -29.05 20.70 6.91
CA GLY A 162 -29.39 19.86 8.05
C GLY A 162 -28.40 20.03 9.21
N GLU A 163 -28.87 19.73 10.43
CA GLU A 163 -28.02 19.62 11.61
C GLU A 163 -27.34 18.24 11.64
N VAL A 164 -26.18 18.15 12.28
CA VAL A 164 -25.48 16.87 12.48
C VAL A 164 -26.21 16.08 13.57
N THR A 165 -26.65 14.88 13.26
CA THR A 165 -27.30 13.97 14.21
C THR A 165 -26.31 12.94 14.79
N ALA A 166 -26.75 12.23 15.84
CA ALA A 166 -25.96 11.12 16.40
C ALA A 166 -25.82 9.96 15.40
N ASP A 167 -26.83 9.73 14.56
CA ASP A 167 -26.81 8.70 13.53
C ASP A 167 -25.80 9.03 12.42
N ASP A 168 -25.72 10.30 12.00
CA ASP A 168 -24.72 10.77 11.04
C ASP A 168 -23.29 10.55 11.57
N MET A 169 -23.06 10.86 12.86
CA MET A 169 -21.77 10.62 13.48
C MET A 169 -21.45 9.12 13.55
N MET A 170 -22.43 8.29 13.91
CA MET A 170 -22.25 6.83 13.98
C MET A 170 -21.88 6.25 12.62
N GLU A 171 -22.52 6.70 11.54
CA GLU A 171 -22.20 6.28 10.17
C GLU A 171 -20.76 6.65 9.80
N VAL A 172 -20.34 7.89 10.09
CA VAL A 172 -18.95 8.34 9.88
C VAL A 172 -17.97 7.49 10.68
N PHE A 173 -18.27 7.19 11.95
CA PHE A 173 -17.43 6.33 12.78
C PHE A 173 -17.32 4.91 12.22
N GLN A 174 -18.43 4.31 11.79
CA GLN A 174 -18.44 2.98 11.18
C GLN A 174 -17.60 2.94 9.90
N GLN A 175 -17.78 3.93 9.02
CA GLN A 175 -17.02 4.05 7.79
C GLN A 175 -15.51 4.22 8.07
N THR A 176 -15.16 5.13 8.98
CA THR A 176 -13.76 5.36 9.38
C THR A 176 -13.16 4.10 10.00
N SER A 177 -13.92 3.36 10.81
CA SER A 177 -13.45 2.11 11.41
C SER A 177 -13.19 1.04 10.36
N LYS A 178 -14.01 0.97 9.30
CA LYS A 178 -13.83 0.03 8.20
C LYS A 178 -12.58 0.37 7.37
N GLU A 179 -12.42 1.64 7.00
CA GLU A 179 -11.24 2.12 6.27
C GLU A 179 -9.95 1.87 7.08
N LEU A 180 -9.99 2.09 8.39
CA LEU A 180 -8.86 1.81 9.27
C LEU A 180 -8.51 0.31 9.32
N ALA A 181 -9.51 -0.57 9.31
CA ALA A 181 -9.29 -2.02 9.28
C ALA A 181 -8.62 -2.47 7.97
N GLU A 182 -9.04 -1.91 6.83
CA GLU A 182 -8.44 -2.17 5.52
C GLU A 182 -6.98 -1.71 5.47
N VAL A 183 -6.70 -0.48 5.93
CA VAL A 183 -5.32 0.05 6.02
C VAL A 183 -4.44 -0.82 6.91
N LYS A 184 -4.98 -1.28 8.05
CA LYS A 184 -4.26 -2.17 8.97
C LYS A 184 -3.92 -3.50 8.29
N ASN A 185 -4.83 -4.07 7.50
CA ASN A 185 -4.58 -5.30 6.76
C ASN A 185 -3.45 -5.12 5.73
N SER A 186 -3.53 -4.09 4.89
CA SER A 186 -2.48 -3.79 3.90
C SER A 186 -1.11 -3.54 4.56
N THR A 187 -1.09 -2.91 5.74
CA THR A 187 0.15 -2.69 6.50
C THR A 187 0.76 -4.01 6.97
N ASN A 188 -0.07 -4.97 7.40
CA ASN A 188 0.41 -6.29 7.80
C ASN A 188 0.95 -7.09 6.61
N GLU A 189 0.28 -7.03 5.47
CA GLU A 189 0.74 -7.63 4.22
C GLU A 189 2.10 -7.05 3.79
N LEU A 190 2.26 -5.73 3.87
CA LEU A 190 3.53 -5.06 3.54
C LEU A 190 4.66 -5.45 4.50
N LYS A 191 4.37 -5.58 5.81
CA LYS A 191 5.35 -6.08 6.80
C LYS A 191 5.77 -7.51 6.50
N SER A 192 4.82 -8.37 6.16
CA SER A 192 5.08 -9.76 5.75
C SER A 192 5.98 -9.80 4.50
N PHE A 193 5.66 -9.00 3.48
CA PHE A 193 6.45 -8.89 2.27
C PHE A 193 7.87 -8.33 2.52
N LYS A 194 8.00 -7.35 3.41
CA LYS A 194 9.31 -6.80 3.79
C LYS A 194 10.18 -7.84 4.50
N ASN A 195 9.61 -8.63 5.42
CA ASN A 195 10.34 -9.73 6.07
C ASN A 195 10.77 -10.81 5.07
N GLN A 196 10.01 -10.99 4.00
CA GLN A 196 10.34 -11.85 2.87
C GLN A 196 11.43 -11.27 1.93
N LEU A 197 11.79 -9.99 2.06
CA LEU A 197 12.80 -9.31 1.26
C LEU A 197 14.10 -9.04 2.03
N ILE A 198 14.20 -9.42 3.30
CA ILE A 198 15.47 -9.36 4.03
C ILE A 198 16.41 -10.36 3.37
N THR A 199 17.41 -9.85 2.67
CA THR A 199 18.49 -10.61 2.06
C THR A 199 19.71 -10.58 2.96
N TRP A 200 20.66 -11.49 2.72
CA TRP A 200 21.90 -11.50 3.49
C TRP A 200 22.70 -10.21 3.26
N PRO A 201 23.41 -9.70 4.27
CA PRO A 201 24.21 -8.48 4.12
C PRO A 201 25.33 -8.62 3.08
N GLU A 202 25.94 -7.50 2.73
CA GLU A 202 26.96 -7.42 1.68
C GLU A 202 28.20 -8.30 1.93
N GLY A 203 28.94 -8.55 0.85
CA GLY A 203 30.28 -9.13 0.89
C GLY A 203 30.36 -10.62 0.55
N GLN A 204 31.59 -11.09 0.33
CA GLN A 204 31.91 -12.48 0.05
C GLN A 204 32.31 -13.17 1.35
N PHE A 205 31.53 -14.17 1.74
CA PHE A 205 31.71 -14.89 3.00
C PHE A 205 31.18 -16.31 2.90
N ALA A 206 31.42 -17.11 3.92
CA ALA A 206 30.83 -18.43 4.02
C ALA A 206 30.23 -18.71 5.40
N LEU A 207 29.18 -19.53 5.42
CA LEU A 207 28.56 -20.03 6.65
C LEU A 207 28.79 -21.53 6.75
N LEU A 208 28.93 -22.06 7.97
CA LEU A 208 28.89 -23.51 8.17
C LEU A 208 27.54 -24.06 7.70
N GLN A 209 27.55 -25.20 7.03
CA GLN A 209 26.34 -25.82 6.49
C GLN A 209 25.58 -26.58 7.61
N PRO A 210 24.37 -26.14 8.00
CA PRO A 210 23.51 -26.91 8.90
C PRO A 210 22.91 -28.10 8.17
N LYS A 211 22.43 -29.11 8.92
CA LYS A 211 21.87 -30.36 8.38
C LYS A 211 20.69 -30.13 7.43
N THR A 212 20.00 -29.00 7.59
CA THR A 212 18.91 -28.51 6.74
C THR A 212 19.36 -28.03 5.35
N GLY A 213 20.66 -27.91 5.11
CA GLY A 213 21.22 -27.39 3.87
C GLY A 213 21.54 -25.88 3.94
N CYS A 214 22.00 -25.33 2.82
CA CYS A 214 22.35 -23.92 2.73
C CYS A 214 21.14 -22.99 2.72
N PRO A 215 21.27 -21.74 3.22
CA PRO A 215 20.17 -20.79 3.19
C PRO A 215 19.63 -20.57 1.76
N VAL A 216 18.31 -20.64 1.61
CA VAL A 216 17.64 -20.45 0.32
C VAL A 216 17.46 -18.95 0.06
N ASP A 217 18.52 -18.32 -0.44
CA ASP A 217 18.58 -16.88 -0.73
C ASP A 217 19.43 -16.60 -1.97
N LEU A 218 19.15 -15.50 -2.68
CA LEU A 218 19.90 -15.09 -3.87
C LEU A 218 21.39 -14.86 -3.59
N THR A 219 21.75 -14.46 -2.37
CA THR A 219 23.15 -14.30 -1.96
C THR A 219 23.95 -15.61 -2.07
N PHE A 220 23.29 -16.76 -1.90
CA PHE A 220 23.87 -18.10 -2.07
C PHE A 220 23.58 -18.72 -3.45
N PHE A 221 22.85 -18.02 -4.33
CA PHE A 221 22.54 -18.51 -5.68
C PHE A 221 23.82 -18.55 -6.52
N GLY A 222 24.24 -19.75 -6.93
CA GLY A 222 25.52 -20.00 -7.61
C GLY A 222 26.69 -20.28 -6.67
N GLY A 223 26.50 -20.21 -5.34
CA GLY A 223 27.47 -20.71 -4.37
C GLY A 223 27.58 -22.23 -4.47
N THR A 224 28.77 -22.74 -4.71
CA THR A 224 29.04 -24.19 -4.68
C THR A 224 29.10 -24.66 -3.24
N GLU A 225 28.62 -25.87 -2.93
CA GLU A 225 28.99 -26.53 -1.67
C GLU A 225 30.51 -26.69 -1.64
N ARG A 226 31.10 -26.13 -0.60
CA ARG A 226 32.54 -26.12 -0.40
C ARG A 226 32.86 -26.89 0.87
N TYR A 227 34.03 -27.54 0.91
CA TYR A 227 34.46 -28.27 2.11
C TYR A 227 35.94 -28.04 2.43
N VAL A 228 36.25 -28.19 3.71
CA VAL A 228 37.62 -28.32 4.23
C VAL A 228 37.73 -29.70 4.86
N ARG A 229 38.66 -30.52 4.37
CA ARG A 229 38.98 -31.83 4.94
C ARG A 229 40.33 -31.73 5.63
N ILE A 230 40.32 -31.98 6.93
CA ILE A 230 41.43 -31.78 7.85
C ILE A 230 41.91 -33.16 8.30
N HIS A 231 43.19 -33.47 8.12
CA HIS A 231 43.81 -34.63 8.78
C HIS A 231 44.05 -34.28 10.25
N THR A 232 43.33 -34.94 11.14
CA THR A 232 43.38 -34.76 12.59
C THR A 232 44.22 -35.84 13.26
N GLU A 233 44.52 -35.68 14.55
CA GLU A 233 45.37 -36.59 15.32
C GLU A 233 45.00 -38.08 15.13
N SER A 234 45.99 -38.91 14.82
CA SER A 234 45.85 -40.33 14.42
C SER A 234 46.76 -41.27 15.22
N SER A 235 47.62 -40.75 16.10
CA SER A 235 48.74 -41.47 16.70
C SER A 235 48.45 -42.19 18.03
N SER A 236 47.21 -42.52 18.42
CA SER A 236 47.02 -43.58 19.44
C SER A 236 45.63 -44.22 19.45
N GLY A 237 45.57 -45.46 19.94
CA GLY A 237 44.33 -46.26 20.06
C GLY A 237 43.36 -45.81 21.18
N SER A 238 43.45 -44.58 21.70
CA SER A 238 42.52 -44.05 22.69
C SER A 238 41.86 -42.78 22.19
N THR A 239 40.58 -42.91 21.80
CA THR A 239 39.58 -41.85 21.56
C THR A 239 40.02 -40.71 20.64
N ASN A 240 39.62 -40.77 19.36
CA ASN A 240 39.55 -39.57 18.52
C ASN A 240 38.62 -38.55 19.19
N GLY A 241 39.19 -37.51 19.80
CA GLY A 241 38.43 -36.49 20.55
C GLY A 241 37.58 -35.57 19.66
N ASN A 242 37.69 -35.78 18.35
CA ASN A 242 36.87 -35.14 17.33
C ASN A 242 35.38 -35.42 17.54
N SER A 243 34.57 -34.37 17.66
CA SER A 243 33.12 -34.48 17.72
C SER A 243 32.46 -33.20 17.25
N HIS A 244 31.17 -33.26 16.91
CA HIS A 244 30.44 -32.12 16.38
C HIS A 244 28.97 -32.21 16.76
N SER A 245 28.29 -31.07 16.86
CA SER A 245 26.86 -31.07 17.12
C SER A 245 26.06 -31.70 15.97
N SER A 246 25.01 -32.44 16.33
CA SER A 246 24.08 -33.10 15.40
C SER A 246 23.32 -32.16 14.46
N VAL A 247 23.31 -30.85 14.75
CA VAL A 247 22.66 -29.83 13.91
C VAL A 247 23.45 -29.50 12.66
N LEU A 248 24.74 -29.83 12.64
CA LEU A 248 25.61 -29.58 11.49
C LEU A 248 25.33 -30.64 10.43
N HIS A 249 25.35 -30.24 9.14
CA HIS A 249 25.47 -31.20 8.05
C HIS A 249 26.87 -31.85 8.09
N THR A 250 27.80 -31.23 8.81
CA THR A 250 29.21 -31.61 8.85
C THR A 250 29.84 -31.68 10.23
N GLY A 251 30.26 -32.89 10.53
CA GLY A 251 31.55 -33.21 11.08
C GLY A 251 31.82 -34.67 10.71
N THR A 252 31.92 -34.94 9.41
CA THR A 252 32.11 -36.33 8.94
C THR A 252 33.49 -36.77 9.39
N LEU A 253 33.48 -37.63 10.41
CA LEU A 253 34.64 -38.34 10.90
C LEU A 253 34.87 -39.52 9.97
N SER A 254 35.95 -39.47 9.19
CA SER A 254 36.41 -40.64 8.43
C SER A 254 37.76 -41.11 8.94
N ARG A 255 38.02 -42.40 8.83
CA ARG A 255 39.32 -42.99 9.09
C ARG A 255 39.78 -43.77 7.86
N GLU A 256 40.89 -43.36 7.28
CA GLU A 256 41.43 -43.91 6.03
C GLU A 256 42.92 -44.20 6.22
N ASN A 257 43.38 -45.40 5.89
CA ASN A 257 44.79 -45.80 6.06
C ASN A 257 45.37 -45.50 7.46
N ALA A 258 44.55 -45.74 8.50
CA ALA A 258 44.83 -45.41 9.90
C ALA A 258 44.86 -43.91 10.26
N GLN A 259 44.65 -43.00 9.31
CA GLN A 259 44.58 -41.55 9.51
C GLN A 259 43.13 -41.08 9.77
N ASN A 260 42.95 -40.15 10.70
CA ASN A 260 41.65 -39.54 11.01
C ASN A 260 41.44 -38.28 10.18
N PHE A 261 40.23 -38.10 9.66
CA PHE A 261 39.85 -36.89 8.92
C PHE A 261 38.58 -36.29 9.48
N PHE A 262 38.57 -34.96 9.55
CA PHE A 262 37.42 -34.17 9.90
C PHE A 262 37.04 -33.26 8.74
N THR A 263 35.81 -33.39 8.24
CA THR A 263 35.32 -32.59 7.10
C THR A 263 34.27 -31.58 7.53
N LEU A 264 34.53 -30.30 7.27
CA LEU A 264 33.61 -29.18 7.44
C LEU A 264 33.06 -28.74 6.07
N ARG A 265 31.75 -28.46 6.00
CA ARG A 265 31.09 -27.94 4.78
C ARG A 265 30.53 -26.56 5.01
N PHE A 266 30.51 -25.80 3.92
CA PHE A 266 30.20 -24.39 3.95
C PHE A 266 29.32 -23.97 2.78
N CYS A 267 28.46 -22.99 3.07
CA CYS A 267 27.61 -22.29 2.13
C CYS A 267 28.28 -20.99 1.74
N GLU A 268 28.72 -20.89 0.49
CA GLU A 268 29.46 -19.74 -0.03
C GLU A 268 28.50 -18.65 -0.54
N ALA A 269 28.64 -17.44 -0.01
CA ALA A 269 27.92 -16.26 -0.46
C ALA A 269 28.72 -15.50 -1.53
N SER A 270 28.11 -15.28 -2.68
CA SER A 270 28.76 -14.61 -3.82
C SER A 270 29.01 -13.11 -3.60
N GLY A 271 28.24 -12.48 -2.71
CA GLY A 271 28.35 -11.07 -2.36
C GLY A 271 27.86 -10.08 -3.43
N ILE A 272 27.20 -10.56 -4.49
CA ILE A 272 26.84 -9.76 -5.68
C ILE A 272 25.50 -9.02 -5.51
N PHE A 273 24.63 -9.48 -4.60
CA PHE A 273 23.21 -9.09 -4.59
C PHE A 273 22.80 -8.07 -3.51
N ASN A 274 23.69 -7.68 -2.59
CA ASN A 274 23.36 -6.73 -1.53
C ASN A 274 24.53 -5.79 -1.19
N THR A 275 24.21 -4.56 -0.82
CA THR A 275 25.14 -3.50 -0.35
C THR A 275 24.89 -3.10 1.10
N ASP A 276 23.87 -3.67 1.75
CA ASP A 276 23.56 -3.38 3.14
C ASP A 276 24.66 -3.92 4.07
N PRO A 277 25.10 -3.12 5.05
CA PRO A 277 26.14 -3.54 5.98
C PRO A 277 25.62 -4.62 6.92
N TRP A 278 26.53 -5.42 7.46
CA TRP A 278 26.21 -6.35 8.53
C TRP A 278 25.75 -5.60 9.78
N PRO A 279 24.72 -6.09 10.50
CA PRO A 279 24.23 -5.44 11.71
C PRO A 279 25.29 -5.45 12.82
N ALA A 280 25.31 -4.39 13.63
CA ALA A 280 26.16 -4.37 14.82
C ALA A 280 25.73 -5.47 15.80
N GLY A 281 26.69 -6.21 16.36
CA GLY A 281 26.44 -7.36 17.21
C GLY A 281 27.73 -8.02 17.71
N SER A 282 27.60 -9.26 18.19
CA SER A 282 28.71 -10.11 18.67
C SER A 282 28.65 -11.50 18.03
N TYR A 283 29.31 -11.68 16.89
CA TYR A 283 29.31 -12.96 16.15
C TYR A 283 30.42 -12.99 15.09
N CYS A 284 30.76 -14.19 14.60
CA CYS A 284 31.65 -14.32 13.44
C CYS A 284 31.06 -15.20 12.33
N ILE A 285 31.64 -15.03 11.13
CA ILE A 285 31.39 -15.82 9.92
C ILE A 285 32.72 -16.27 9.31
N ASN A 286 32.69 -17.25 8.42
CA ASN A 286 33.91 -17.64 7.71
C ASN A 286 34.28 -16.62 6.66
N LYS A 287 35.56 -16.29 6.63
CA LYS A 287 36.19 -15.52 5.57
C LYS A 287 36.58 -16.46 4.44
N ILE A 288 36.27 -16.09 3.21
CA ILE A 288 36.80 -16.77 2.03
C ILE A 288 38.26 -16.30 1.85
N ASN A 289 39.22 -17.23 1.75
CA ASN A 289 40.65 -16.98 1.95
C ASN A 289 41.26 -15.78 1.17
N SER A 290 40.77 -15.47 -0.03
CA SER A 290 41.23 -14.32 -0.83
C SER A 290 40.39 -13.05 -0.68
N ALA A 291 39.26 -13.10 0.04
CA ALA A 291 38.31 -12.00 0.18
C ALA A 291 38.69 -11.07 1.35
N ILE A 292 38.33 -9.79 1.21
CA ILE A 292 38.35 -8.82 2.31
C ILE A 292 37.10 -9.06 3.17
N CYS A 293 37.21 -8.92 4.49
CA CYS A 293 36.03 -9.03 5.35
C CYS A 293 34.96 -8.01 4.96
N PRO A 294 33.66 -8.37 5.03
CA PRO A 294 32.61 -7.41 4.77
C PRO A 294 32.69 -6.20 5.69
N ARG A 295 32.10 -5.08 5.26
CA ARG A 295 32.21 -3.79 5.96
C ARG A 295 31.78 -3.94 7.42
N GLY A 296 32.62 -3.44 8.33
CA GLY A 296 32.38 -3.47 9.77
C GLY A 296 32.87 -4.73 10.48
N LEU A 297 33.24 -5.79 9.76
CA LEU A 297 33.83 -6.98 10.35
C LEU A 297 35.35 -6.91 10.33
N CYS A 298 35.98 -7.37 11.41
CA CYS A 298 37.42 -7.47 11.54
C CYS A 298 37.90 -8.89 11.18
N SER A 299 39.09 -8.99 10.57
CA SER A 299 39.68 -10.27 10.18
C SER A 299 40.40 -10.91 11.37
N GLY A 300 40.33 -12.23 11.45
CA GLY A 300 41.18 -13.07 12.29
C GLY A 300 41.25 -14.48 11.75
N TYR A 301 41.97 -15.34 12.47
CA TYR A 301 42.13 -16.74 12.11
C TYR A 301 42.36 -17.61 13.34
N PHE A 302 42.10 -18.90 13.14
CA PHE A 302 42.56 -19.99 13.97
C PHE A 302 43.47 -20.88 13.13
N ARG A 303 44.73 -20.99 13.55
CA ARG A 303 45.70 -21.94 13.02
C ARG A 303 45.61 -23.21 13.84
N MET A 304 45.25 -24.31 13.18
CA MET A 304 45.27 -25.66 13.73
C MET A 304 46.62 -26.28 13.41
N ASP A 305 47.35 -26.72 14.43
CA ASP A 305 48.50 -27.59 14.24
C ASP A 305 48.01 -29.02 14.08
N LEU A 306 48.37 -29.62 12.94
CA LEU A 306 47.85 -30.90 12.50
C LEU A 306 48.98 -31.93 12.50
N GLU A 307 48.62 -33.20 12.37
CA GLU A 307 49.59 -34.29 12.47
C GLU A 307 50.70 -34.21 11.40
N ASP A 308 51.94 -34.52 11.83
CA ASP A 308 53.20 -34.39 11.09
C ASP A 308 53.20 -34.84 9.62
N THR A 309 52.31 -35.77 9.22
CA THR A 309 52.21 -36.30 7.84
C THR A 309 51.25 -35.55 6.89
N ASN A 310 50.42 -34.65 7.44
CA ASN A 310 49.94 -33.41 6.83
C ASN A 310 49.22 -33.47 5.45
N LEU A 311 47.96 -33.93 5.42
CA LEU A 311 47.07 -33.76 4.25
C LEU A 311 45.83 -32.92 4.61
N VAL A 312 45.81 -31.65 4.19
CA VAL A 312 44.60 -30.81 4.23
C VAL A 312 44.12 -30.57 2.81
N GLU A 313 42.85 -30.88 2.52
CA GLU A 313 42.20 -30.52 1.26
C GLU A 313 41.19 -29.40 1.53
N ASP A 314 41.51 -28.19 1.04
CA ASP A 314 40.69 -26.99 1.21
C ASP A 314 39.78 -26.73 -0.02
N PHE A 315 38.94 -25.71 0.07
CA PHE A 315 37.94 -25.21 -0.90
C PHE A 315 38.37 -25.09 -2.36
N THR A 316 39.67 -25.01 -2.60
CA THR A 316 40.29 -24.86 -3.92
C THR A 316 40.96 -26.15 -4.42
N SER A 317 40.74 -27.28 -3.74
CA SER A 317 41.49 -28.54 -3.92
C SER A 317 43.00 -28.36 -3.74
N LYS A 318 43.40 -27.34 -2.98
CA LYS A 318 44.79 -27.09 -2.64
C LYS A 318 45.17 -27.99 -1.48
N VAL A 319 46.09 -28.92 -1.74
CA VAL A 319 46.70 -29.74 -0.69
C VAL A 319 47.81 -28.94 -0.04
N THR A 320 47.65 -28.57 1.22
CA THR A 320 48.71 -27.93 2.01
C THR A 320 49.32 -28.92 3.00
N ARG A 321 50.66 -28.87 3.15
CA ARG A 321 51.39 -29.61 4.19
C ARG A 321 51.67 -28.68 5.37
N GLY A 322 51.40 -29.11 6.60
CA GLY A 322 51.59 -28.36 7.84
C GLY A 322 50.27 -27.88 8.43
N SER A 323 50.34 -26.85 9.28
CA SER A 323 49.19 -26.26 9.96
C SER A 323 48.11 -25.74 8.98
N SER A 324 46.84 -25.86 9.37
CA SER A 324 45.68 -25.38 8.61
C SER A 324 45.09 -24.11 9.22
N TYR A 325 44.39 -23.30 8.43
CA TYR A 325 43.82 -22.04 8.87
C TYR A 325 42.31 -22.02 8.61
N LEU A 326 41.54 -21.76 9.67
CA LEU A 326 40.17 -21.26 9.53
C LEU A 326 40.21 -19.73 9.66
N ASN A 327 39.80 -19.05 8.61
CA ASN A 327 39.79 -17.60 8.57
C ASN A 327 38.39 -17.07 8.90
N PHE A 328 38.32 -16.02 9.71
CA PHE A 328 37.07 -15.45 10.19
C PHE A 328 36.96 -13.96 9.90
N CYS A 329 35.71 -13.52 9.79
CA CYS A 329 35.31 -12.14 9.89
C CYS A 329 34.37 -12.01 11.09
N CYS A 330 34.70 -11.15 12.05
CA CYS A 330 33.96 -11.01 13.29
C CYS A 330 33.38 -9.60 13.46
N MET A 331 32.16 -9.54 13.94
CA MET A 331 31.48 -8.33 14.39
C MET A 331 31.52 -8.29 15.92
N SER A 332 32.06 -7.22 16.50
CA SER A 332 32.15 -7.01 17.96
C SER A 332 31.66 -5.62 18.40
N SER A 333 30.94 -4.91 17.52
CA SER A 333 30.50 -3.54 17.72
C SER A 333 29.17 -3.41 18.48
N GLY A 334 28.59 -4.52 18.94
CA GLY A 334 27.30 -4.55 19.63
C GLY A 334 27.20 -5.64 20.71
N SER A 335 26.10 -5.60 21.46
CA SER A 335 25.79 -6.59 22.50
C SER A 335 25.03 -7.78 21.90
N PRO A 336 25.34 -9.03 22.30
CA PRO A 336 24.63 -10.21 21.81
C PRO A 336 23.15 -10.24 22.21
N GLN A 337 22.74 -9.50 23.25
CA GLN A 337 21.34 -9.38 23.67
C GLN A 337 20.52 -8.42 22.79
N THR A 338 21.18 -7.52 22.06
CA THR A 338 20.48 -6.60 21.15
C THR A 338 20.10 -7.37 19.90
N THR A 339 18.80 -7.61 19.72
CA THR A 339 18.29 -8.39 18.58
C THR A 339 18.69 -7.78 17.24
N ILE A 340 19.33 -8.57 16.37
CA ILE A 340 19.67 -8.19 14.99
C ILE A 340 18.68 -8.76 13.98
N SER A 341 18.62 -8.17 12.79
CA SER A 341 17.81 -8.68 11.68
C SER A 341 18.71 -9.35 10.64
N LEU A 342 18.49 -10.65 10.42
CA LEU A 342 19.09 -11.45 9.36
C LEU A 342 17.97 -12.25 8.66
N PRO A 343 18.20 -12.80 7.46
CA PRO A 343 17.21 -13.63 6.78
C PRO A 343 16.84 -14.87 7.60
N THR A 344 15.54 -15.09 7.82
CA THR A 344 15.01 -16.14 8.71
C THR A 344 14.33 -17.29 7.98
N ARG A 345 14.34 -17.30 6.64
CA ARG A 345 13.69 -18.35 5.82
C ARG A 345 14.35 -19.72 5.93
N SER A 346 15.59 -19.77 6.39
CA SER A 346 16.37 -21.00 6.49
C SER A 346 17.20 -20.94 7.75
N SER A 347 17.40 -22.10 8.38
CA SER A 347 18.32 -22.22 9.50
C SER A 347 19.75 -21.91 9.07
N PHE A 348 20.53 -21.34 9.97
CA PHE A 348 21.93 -20.99 9.71
C PHE A 348 22.77 -21.05 10.98
N ILE A 349 24.09 -20.97 10.83
CA ILE A 349 25.06 -21.04 11.91
C ILE A 349 25.96 -19.82 11.87
N LEU A 350 26.14 -19.19 13.02
CA LEU A 350 27.19 -18.19 13.26
C LEU A 350 28.14 -18.73 14.33
N TYR A 351 29.39 -18.27 14.33
CA TYR A 351 30.29 -18.56 15.44
C TYR A 351 29.99 -17.65 16.61
N ARG A 352 30.06 -18.21 17.82
CA ARG A 352 29.85 -17.46 19.05
C ARG A 352 31.02 -16.52 19.30
N LEU A 353 30.74 -15.33 19.80
CA LEU A 353 31.76 -14.36 20.18
C LEU A 353 31.35 -13.68 21.49
N GLY A 354 32.27 -13.67 22.45
CA GLY A 354 32.07 -13.00 23.74
C GLY A 354 31.22 -13.81 24.72
N GLY A 355 31.23 -15.15 24.59
CA GLY A 355 30.62 -16.08 25.53
C GLY A 355 29.11 -16.28 25.40
N GLN A 356 28.45 -15.57 24.48
CA GLN A 356 27.00 -15.64 24.29
C GLN A 356 26.59 -15.58 22.83
N CYS A 357 25.48 -16.23 22.50
CA CYS A 357 24.92 -16.18 21.16
C CYS A 357 24.18 -14.87 20.91
N GLN A 358 24.32 -14.36 19.69
CA GLN A 358 23.64 -13.17 19.22
C GLN A 358 22.15 -13.41 19.02
N GLU A 359 21.27 -12.60 19.61
CA GLU A 359 19.83 -12.68 19.39
C GLU A 359 19.47 -12.26 17.95
N VAL A 360 18.68 -13.07 17.24
CA VAL A 360 18.20 -12.80 15.87
C VAL A 360 16.67 -12.72 15.86
N ALA A 361 16.14 -11.64 15.30
CA ALA A 361 14.71 -11.37 15.30
C ALA A 361 13.94 -12.49 14.58
N GLY A 362 13.03 -13.15 15.30
CA GLY A 362 12.15 -14.18 14.73
C GLY A 362 12.78 -15.57 14.60
N MET A 363 13.96 -15.81 15.18
CA MET A 363 14.62 -17.12 15.23
C MET A 363 14.81 -17.56 16.69
N SER A 364 14.84 -18.86 16.93
CA SER A 364 15.34 -19.42 18.19
C SER A 364 16.83 -19.77 18.05
N VAL A 365 17.61 -19.67 19.13
CA VAL A 365 19.05 -19.96 19.12
C VAL A 365 19.44 -21.05 20.11
N SER A 366 20.28 -21.99 19.69
CA SER A 366 20.95 -22.97 20.55
C SER A 366 22.48 -22.83 20.47
N SER A 367 23.15 -23.04 21.61
CA SER A 367 24.61 -23.09 21.68
C SER A 367 25.10 -24.47 21.26
N GLU A 368 26.06 -24.50 20.35
CA GLU A 368 26.58 -25.74 19.75
C GLU A 368 28.10 -25.71 19.73
N THR A 369 28.74 -26.87 19.50
CA THR A 369 30.21 -26.97 19.49
C THR A 369 30.72 -27.87 18.38
N ILE A 370 31.93 -27.55 17.91
CA ILE A 370 32.80 -28.47 17.16
C ILE A 370 34.03 -28.71 18.03
N ARG A 371 34.45 -29.97 18.15
CA ARG A 371 35.68 -30.38 18.83
C ARG A 371 36.60 -31.02 17.80
N ILE A 372 37.81 -30.51 17.68
CA ILE A 372 38.82 -30.98 16.73
C ILE A 372 40.02 -31.46 17.54
N ASP A 373 40.42 -32.70 17.30
CA ASP A 373 41.59 -33.34 17.87
C ASP A 373 42.81 -32.92 17.06
N THR A 374 43.48 -31.87 17.52
CA THR A 374 44.72 -31.31 16.93
C THR A 374 45.94 -32.09 17.43
N GLU A 375 47.13 -31.75 16.96
CA GLU A 375 48.38 -32.44 17.34
C GLU A 375 48.59 -32.52 18.87
N ASP A 376 48.89 -33.71 19.38
CA ASP A 376 49.12 -33.98 20.81
C ASP A 376 50.55 -33.60 21.27
N SER A 377 51.50 -33.48 20.33
CA SER A 377 52.91 -33.25 20.63
C SER A 377 53.44 -31.93 20.05
N ALA A 378 53.94 -31.05 20.93
CA ALA A 378 54.40 -29.71 20.55
C ALA A 378 53.36 -28.89 19.75
N ASN A 379 52.08 -28.97 20.17
CA ASN A 379 50.95 -28.27 19.56
C ASN A 379 51.22 -26.76 19.42
N ASN A 380 51.14 -26.25 18.19
CA ASN A 380 51.28 -24.83 17.87
C ASN A 380 49.96 -24.19 17.43
N ASP A 381 48.83 -24.69 17.93
CA ASP A 381 47.52 -24.07 17.81
C ASP A 381 47.57 -22.58 18.18
N LEU A 382 46.98 -21.73 17.34
CA LEU A 382 47.06 -20.29 17.52
C LEU A 382 45.80 -19.58 17.06
N VAL A 383 45.18 -18.83 17.96
CA VAL A 383 44.19 -17.80 17.60
C VAL A 383 44.88 -16.45 17.44
N SER A 384 44.56 -15.73 16.37
CA SER A 384 45.06 -14.37 16.15
C SER A 384 44.04 -13.48 15.44
N GLY A 385 44.07 -12.19 15.73
CA GLY A 385 43.12 -11.22 15.19
C GLY A 385 41.71 -11.34 15.81
N ALA A 386 40.70 -10.92 15.06
CA ALA A 386 39.31 -11.04 15.50
C ALA A 386 38.77 -12.45 15.20
N SER A 387 38.59 -13.24 16.25
CA SER A 387 38.27 -14.66 16.16
C SER A 387 37.14 -15.03 17.13
N PRO A 388 36.37 -16.09 16.83
CA PRO A 388 35.28 -16.53 17.70
C PRO A 388 35.78 -17.12 19.01
N ASP A 389 34.85 -17.50 19.88
CA ASP A 389 35.16 -18.25 21.09
C ASP A 389 35.73 -19.63 20.71
N ILE A 390 37.02 -19.81 20.97
CA ILE A 390 37.77 -21.05 20.72
C ILE A 390 38.57 -21.38 21.97
N ASP A 391 38.33 -22.58 22.51
CA ASP A 391 39.09 -23.11 23.65
C ASP A 391 40.20 -24.01 23.10
N ILE A 392 41.44 -23.49 23.09
CA ILE A 392 42.65 -24.27 22.76
C ILE A 392 43.18 -24.95 24.03
N SER A 393 43.58 -26.20 23.91
CA SER A 393 44.23 -26.95 24.99
C SER A 393 45.28 -27.88 24.39
N ASP A 394 46.44 -28.00 25.06
CA ASP A 394 47.50 -28.93 24.62
C ASP A 394 47.08 -30.40 24.85
N ASP A 395 46.29 -30.68 25.90
CA ASP A 395 45.88 -32.04 26.29
C ASP A 395 44.41 -32.39 25.95
N ASN A 396 43.69 -31.53 25.22
CA ASN A 396 42.27 -31.75 24.92
C ASN A 396 41.90 -31.24 23.53
N PRO A 397 40.87 -31.82 22.89
CA PRO A 397 40.38 -31.34 21.61
C PRO A 397 40.00 -29.86 21.64
N THR A 398 40.56 -29.09 20.71
CA THR A 398 40.23 -27.68 20.52
C THR A 398 38.73 -27.55 20.22
N THR A 399 38.05 -26.72 21.01
CA THR A 399 36.59 -26.55 20.97
C THR A 399 36.22 -25.20 20.38
N ILE A 400 35.46 -25.21 19.28
CA ILE A 400 34.92 -24.03 18.61
C ILE A 400 33.44 -23.91 18.96
N HIS A 401 33.04 -22.76 19.51
CA HIS A 401 31.65 -22.51 19.92
C HIS A 401 30.83 -21.86 18.81
N LEU A 402 29.60 -22.34 18.64
CA LEU A 402 28.68 -22.00 17.57
C LEU A 402 27.31 -21.61 18.13
N CYS A 403 26.55 -20.91 17.30
CA CYS A 403 25.16 -20.55 17.54
C CYS A 403 24.33 -21.01 16.34
N PHE A 404 23.40 -21.92 16.59
CA PHE A 404 22.50 -22.45 15.56
C PHE A 404 21.14 -21.78 15.67
N TYR A 405 20.66 -21.25 14.55
CA TYR A 405 19.42 -20.48 14.47
C TYR A 405 18.37 -21.26 13.68
N THR A 406 17.17 -21.41 14.23
CA THR A 406 16.02 -22.11 13.60
C THR A 406 14.72 -21.35 13.64
#